data_AF-A0A3D6DMJ8-F1
#
_entry.id   AF-A0A3D6DMJ8-F1
#
_cell.length_a   1.000
_cell.length_b   1.000
_cell.length_c   1.000
_cell.angle_alpha   90.00
_cell.angle_beta   90.00
_cell.angle_gamma   90.00
#
_symmetry.space_group_name_H-M   'P 1'
#
loop_
_entity.id
_entity.type
_entity.pdbx_description
1 polymer ?
#
loop_
_entity_poly.entity_id
_entity_poly.type
_entity_poly.pdbx_seq_one_letter_code
_entity_poly.pdbx_strand_id
1 'polypeptide(L)' 'KIENWIFWIIGDFISIPLYFYKGLTLTSIQYIIFTVIAIYGYRSWKKILNKSLPAA' A
#
# COMPACT_ATOMS: atom_id res chain seq x y z
N LYS A 1 -4.47 11.69 5.18
CA LYS A 1 -5.24 11.89 3.93
C LYS A 1 -4.83 10.80 2.95
N ILE A 2 -5.68 10.43 1.98
CA ILE A 2 -5.53 9.26 1.11
C ILE A 2 -4.15 9.17 0.40
N GLU A 3 -3.47 10.30 0.26
CA GLU A 3 -2.09 10.45 -0.20
C GLU A 3 -1.10 9.51 0.51
N ASN A 4 -1.27 9.28 1.82
CA ASN A 4 -0.35 8.42 2.58
C ASN A 4 -0.36 6.98 2.07
N TRP A 5 -1.52 6.45 1.68
CA TRP A 5 -1.62 5.07 1.16
C TRP A 5 -0.96 4.91 -0.20
N ILE A 6 -1.05 5.93 -1.05
CA ILE A 6 -0.40 5.93 -2.37
C ILE A 6 1.12 5.97 -2.23
N PHE A 7 1.65 6.75 -1.29
CA PHE A 7 3.10 6.77 -1.00
C PHE A 7 3.63 5.41 -0.55
N TRP A 8 2.88 4.70 0.30
CA TRP A 8 3.25 3.35 0.74
C TRP A 8 3.25 2.36 -0.44
N ILE A 9 2.21 2.36 -1.27
CA ILE A 9 2.14 1.48 -2.44
C ILE A 9 3.29 1.75 -3.42
N ILE A 10 3.60 3.01 -3.72
CA ILE A 10 4.71 3.37 -4.63
C ILE A 10 6.06 2.96 -4.03
N GLY A 11 6.28 3.23 -2.74
CA GLY A 11 7.50 2.84 -2.04
C GLY A 11 7.73 1.33 -2.04
N ASP A 12 6.69 0.55 -1.76
CA ASP A 12 6.76 -0.90 -1.79
C ASP A 12 7.00 -1.43 -3.22
N PHE A 13 6.33 -0.84 -4.23
CA PHE A 13 6.47 -1.25 -5.63
C PHE A 13 7.89 -1.01 -6.19
N ILE A 14 8.57 0.05 -5.76
CA ILE A 14 9.98 0.32 -6.11
C ILE A 14 10.91 -0.61 -5.31
N SER A 15 10.57 -0.87 -4.05
CA SER A 15 11.37 -1.69 -3.15
C SER A 15 11.39 -3.17 -3.56
N ILE A 16 10.27 -3.74 -4.01
CA ILE A 16 10.17 -5.15 -4.45
C ILE A 16 11.26 -5.53 -5.48
N PRO A 17 11.37 -4.88 -6.65
CA PRO A 17 12.41 -5.20 -7.62
C PRO A 17 13.80 -4.90 -7.07
N LEU A 18 13.98 -3.80 -6.33
CA LEU A 18 15.27 -3.45 -5.72
C LEU A 18 15.81 -4.55 -4.79
N TYR A 19 14.96 -5.07 -3.91
CA TYR A 19 15.31 -6.15 -2.97
C TYR A 19 15.41 -7.51 -3.64
N PHE A 20 14.63 -7.74 -4.71
CA PHE A 20 14.74 -8.93 -5.54
C PHE A 20 16.09 -8.99 -6.25
N TYR A 21 16.55 -7.88 -6.82
CA TYR A 21 17.89 -7.76 -7.42
C TYR A 21 19.02 -7.93 -6.38
N LYS A 22 18.80 -7.51 -5.13
CA LYS A 22 19.76 -7.70 -4.04
C LYS A 22 19.82 -9.14 -3.50
N GLY A 23 18.95 -10.05 -3.94
CA GLY A 23 18.88 -11.43 -3.43
C GLY A 23 18.30 -11.53 -2.01
N LEU A 24 17.68 -10.46 -1.49
CA LEU A 24 17.10 -10.39 -0.15
C LEU A 24 15.65 -10.88 -0.18
N THR A 25 15.47 -12.18 -0.31
CA THR A 25 14.17 -12.85 -0.43
C THR A 25 13.27 -12.66 0.79
N LEU A 26 13.82 -12.67 2.00
CA LEU A 26 13.08 -12.38 3.23
C LEU A 26 12.52 -10.96 3.25
N THR A 27 13.32 -9.98 2.81
CA THR A 27 12.93 -8.58 2.78
C THR A 27 11.90 -8.31 1.67
N SER A 28 12.04 -8.93 0.51
CA SER A 28 11.04 -8.77 -0.56
C SER A 28 9.66 -9.29 -0.15
N ILE A 29 9.60 -10.40 0.60
CA ILE A 29 8.34 -10.92 1.17
C ILE A 29 7.72 -9.92 2.15
N GLN A 30 8.51 -9.31 3.03
CA GLN A 30 8.03 -8.25 3.93
C GLN A 30 7.39 -7.08 3.15
N TYR A 31 8.01 -6.64 2.06
CA TYR A 31 7.47 -5.58 1.20
C TYR A 31 6.19 -5.99 0.48
N ILE A 32 6.04 -7.26 0.09
CA ILE A 32 4.78 -7.79 -0.45
C ILE A 32 3.67 -7.71 0.61
N ILE A 33 3.96 -8.07 1.87
CA ILE A 33 3.00 -7.96 2.97
C ILE A 33 2.59 -6.50 3.18
N PHE A 34 3.54 -5.56 3.19
CA PHE A 34 3.22 -4.13 3.29
C PHE A 34 2.38 -3.63 2.13
N THR A 35 2.67 -4.08 0.90
CA THR A 35 1.87 -3.75 -0.29
C THR A 35 0.42 -4.18 -0.11
N VAL A 36 0.20 -5.41 0.40
CA VAL A 36 -1.15 -5.94 0.64
C VAL A 36 -1.88 -5.11 1.71
N ILE A 37 -1.21 -4.79 2.81
CA ILE A 37 -1.77 -3.93 3.87
C ILE A 37 -2.13 -2.55 3.32
N ALA A 38 -1.25 -1.96 2.50
CA ALA A 38 -1.46 -0.65 1.90
C ALA A 38 -2.68 -0.63 0.96
N ILE A 39 -2.88 -1.70 0.17
CA ILE A 39 -4.07 -1.88 -0.68
C ILE A 39 -5.34 -2.01 0.17
N TYR A 40 -5.32 -2.82 1.23
CA TYR A 40 -6.48 -2.98 2.12
C TYR A 40 -6.83 -1.68 2.84
N GLY A 41 -5.83 -0.96 3.33
CA GLY A 41 -6.04 0.33 3.97
C GLY A 41 -6.55 1.38 3.01
N TYR A 42 -6.04 1.44 1.77
CA TYR A 42 -6.59 2.31 0.72
C TYR A 42 -8.07 2.01 0.45
N ARG A 43 -8.44 0.72 0.32
CA ARG A 43 -9.84 0.30 0.12
C ARG A 43 -10.73 0.66 1.32
N SER A 44 -10.27 0.41 2.54
CA SER A 44 -11.00 0.75 3.77
C SER A 44 -11.21 2.27 3.88
N TRP A 45 -10.17 3.05 3.61
CA TRP A 45 -10.25 4.51 3.65
C TRP A 45 -11.17 5.08 2.58
N LYS A 46 -11.14 4.52 1.36
CA LYS A 46 -12.07 4.90 0.29
C LYS A 46 -13.52 4.61 0.68
N LYS A 47 -13.79 3.50 1.37
CA LYS A 47 -15.11 3.16 1.90
C LYS A 47 -15.55 4.14 3.00
N ILE A 48 -14.64 4.54 3.88
CA ILE A 48 -14.91 5.56 4.92
C ILE A 48 -15.22 6.92 4.26
N LEU A 49 -14.45 7.32 3.25
CA LEU A 49 -14.66 8.59 2.53
C LEU A 49 -16.03 8.65 1.85
N ASN A 50 -16.45 7.56 1.19
CA ASN A 50 -17.78 7.46 0.58
C ASN A 50 -18.91 7.38 1.61
N LYS A 51 -18.65 6.84 2.82
CA LYS A 51 -19.65 6.80 3.90
C LYS A 51 -19.78 8.14 4.62
N SER A 52 -18.75 8.99 4.56
CA SER A 52 -18.75 10.34 5.15
C SER A 52 -19.37 11.42 4.27
N LEU A 53 -19.73 11.13 3.03
CA LEU A 53 -20.62 11.98 2.22
C LEU A 53 -22.06 11.48 2.40
N PRO A 54 -22.88 12.09 3.27
CA PRO A 54 -24.32 11.93 3.12
C PRO A 54 -24.68 12.49 1.74
N ALA A 55 -25.46 11.74 0.96
CA ALA A 55 -26.07 12.26 -0.24
C ALA A 55 -26.84 13.53 0.16
N ALA A 56 -26.31 14.69 -0.23
CA ALA A 56 -26.97 15.99 -0.11
C ALA A 56 -27.81 16.23 -1.36
#